data_AF-A0A7V2DFJ6-F1
#
_entry.id   AF-A0A7V2DFJ6-F1
#
_cell.length_a   1.000
_cell.length_b   1.000
_cell.length_c   1.000
_cell.angle_alpha   90.00
_cell.angle_beta   90.00
_cell.angle_gamma   90.00
#
_symmetry.space_group_name_H-M   'P 1'
#
loop_
_entity.id
_entity.type
_entity.pdbx_description
1 polymer ?
#
loop_
_entity_poly.entity_id
_entity_poly.type
_entity_poly.pdbx_seq_one_letter_code
_entity_poly.pdbx_strand_id
1 'polypeptide(L)'
;MQKRNRKLLSELSGFSLRDNMEHALVIAVTQSGTTTDTNRAVALAKERGARVIAIVNRRQSDITHVADGVFYTSDGRDIEMSVASTKAFYSQIVAGYILALYVAKLFGTMSDSAIAHELTDLECAPKKMNLVIAGKEKIRESAWDIVKKKKYWAVVGSGSNKVAADEIRIKLSELCYKTISSDIIEDKKHIDLSSEPLIIVCAAGYPEPVLEDIVKDVAIFKAHAGSIVVIADDGESRFDDYADSVLHVPQATFPISVIMNTLTGHIWGYYAACGINDDGEFFKGIRTQLSMKVHDLDTKKQSLFDKINDRELRTLAENFTKAFNERKDKGFFSSLSTELAADIPILLKYSEGKLPLEDFWKEFESKRLSSSPLDMLDLSLGRAIDELSRPIDAIRHQAKTVTVGTSRKSEVLTGIIFDFLKGLMFSLENLTAREGTAVRRLQRSVSHIRGHTLYKIEHLEMDGTPGEQTTISITEKGGIARAMKSRVEMPGMLSGTKRTIIRTGEIYAGLGKRDKAPIIIMPLLGRNHSVRHVLLLHVVFRDDLTASEKKDILGDKFKKINNLVNEYDFTWNDEYLEGLPIEILLGEGVDVIVGEMMKFMGVES
;
A
#
# COMPACT_ATOMS: atom_id res chain seq x y z
N MET A 1 -19.50 -20.23 -38.01
CA MET A 1 -19.59 -19.98 -36.55
C MET A 1 -18.21 -20.26 -35.91
N GLN A 2 -17.19 -19.46 -36.24
CA GLN A 2 -15.85 -19.59 -35.63
C GLN A 2 -15.82 -18.70 -34.38
N LYS A 3 -15.84 -19.36 -33.22
CA LYS A 3 -15.82 -18.72 -31.90
C LYS A 3 -14.54 -17.89 -31.75
N ARG A 4 -14.73 -16.59 -31.48
CA ARG A 4 -13.74 -15.68 -30.87
C ARG A 4 -13.02 -16.43 -29.75
N ASN A 5 -11.71 -16.65 -29.88
CA ASN A 5 -10.91 -17.27 -28.82
C ASN A 5 -9.69 -16.41 -28.53
N ARG A 6 -9.91 -15.17 -28.06
CA ARG A 6 -8.92 -14.52 -27.20
C ARG A 6 -8.99 -15.26 -25.87
N LYS A 7 -8.11 -16.24 -25.67
CA LYS A 7 -8.02 -16.99 -24.42
C LYS A 7 -6.94 -16.39 -23.52
N LEU A 8 -7.17 -16.38 -22.22
CA LEU A 8 -6.16 -15.98 -21.25
C LEU A 8 -4.96 -16.92 -21.34
N LEU A 9 -3.75 -16.46 -21.02
CA LEU A 9 -2.52 -17.27 -21.08
C LEU A 9 -2.61 -18.55 -20.23
N SER A 10 -3.28 -18.48 -19.08
CA SER A 10 -3.60 -19.63 -18.23
C SER A 10 -4.57 -20.61 -18.90
N GLU A 11 -5.50 -20.14 -19.73
CA GLU A 11 -6.40 -21.00 -20.50
C GLU A 11 -5.74 -21.62 -21.72
N LEU A 12 -4.79 -20.90 -22.33
CA LEU A 12 -3.95 -21.47 -23.39
C LEU A 12 -3.16 -22.65 -22.81
N SER A 13 -2.41 -22.40 -21.74
CA SER A 13 -1.56 -23.40 -21.09
C SER A 13 -2.33 -24.54 -20.41
N GLY A 14 -3.47 -24.24 -19.79
CA GLY A 14 -4.27 -25.22 -19.04
C GLY A 14 -5.23 -26.06 -19.89
N PHE A 15 -5.77 -25.51 -20.99
CA PHE A 15 -6.90 -26.15 -21.70
C PHE A 15 -6.78 -26.20 -23.22
N SER A 16 -5.87 -25.44 -23.82
CA SER A 16 -5.83 -25.28 -25.29
C SER A 16 -4.54 -25.80 -25.93
N LEU A 17 -3.50 -26.02 -25.12
CA LEU A 17 -2.28 -26.68 -25.53
C LEU A 17 -2.58 -28.12 -25.97
N ARG A 18 -2.19 -28.46 -27.20
CA ARG A 18 -2.30 -29.82 -27.78
C ARG A 18 -0.94 -30.49 -27.76
N ASP A 19 -0.87 -31.82 -27.89
CA ASP A 19 0.41 -32.55 -27.87
C ASP A 19 1.27 -32.24 -29.09
N ASN A 20 0.64 -32.07 -30.26
CA ASN A 20 1.29 -31.57 -31.47
C ASN A 20 0.78 -30.17 -31.82
N MET A 21 1.70 -29.21 -31.93
CA MET A 21 1.45 -27.81 -32.31
C MET A 21 2.28 -27.36 -33.52
N GLU A 22 2.84 -28.26 -34.33
CA GLU A 22 3.67 -27.93 -35.51
C GLU A 22 2.96 -27.04 -36.55
N HIS A 23 1.63 -27.08 -36.61
CA HIS A 23 0.81 -26.25 -37.48
C HIS A 23 0.24 -25.00 -36.79
N ALA A 24 0.71 -24.67 -35.59
CA ALA A 24 0.26 -23.51 -34.83
C ALA A 24 1.29 -22.38 -34.90
N LEU A 25 0.79 -21.16 -35.12
CA LEU A 25 1.51 -19.93 -34.88
C LEU A 25 1.06 -19.34 -33.54
N VAL A 26 2.01 -19.15 -32.63
CA VAL A 26 1.81 -18.47 -31.34
C VAL A 26 2.33 -17.05 -31.44
N ILE A 27 1.47 -16.06 -31.20
CA ILE A 27 1.83 -14.65 -31.16
C ILE A 27 1.84 -14.21 -29.70
N ALA A 28 3.03 -14.03 -29.13
CA ALA A 28 3.21 -13.57 -27.77
C ALA A 28 3.25 -12.04 -27.72
N VAL A 29 2.38 -11.42 -26.92
CA VAL A 29 2.36 -9.96 -26.73
C VAL A 29 2.80 -9.64 -25.31
N THR A 30 3.90 -8.91 -25.14
CA THR A 30 4.43 -8.57 -23.81
C THR A 30 5.21 -7.27 -23.82
N GLN A 31 5.04 -6.44 -22.79
CA GLN A 31 5.79 -5.19 -22.67
C GLN A 31 7.25 -5.44 -22.23
N SER A 32 7.44 -6.21 -21.16
CA SER A 32 8.77 -6.44 -20.57
C SER A 32 9.57 -7.56 -21.23
N GLY A 33 8.88 -8.52 -21.86
CA GLY A 33 9.50 -9.75 -22.38
C GLY A 33 10.00 -10.71 -21.29
N THR A 34 9.76 -10.41 -20.02
CA THR A 34 10.19 -11.20 -18.85
C THR A 34 9.01 -11.78 -18.07
N THR A 35 7.78 -11.59 -18.55
CA THR A 35 6.56 -12.06 -17.88
C THR A 35 6.56 -13.59 -17.78
N THR A 36 6.67 -14.13 -16.57
CA THR A 36 6.84 -15.56 -16.30
C THR A 36 5.77 -16.42 -16.97
N ASP A 37 4.49 -16.08 -16.82
CA ASP A 37 3.39 -16.88 -17.38
C ASP A 37 3.41 -16.88 -18.91
N THR A 38 3.74 -15.73 -19.53
CA THR A 38 3.89 -15.61 -20.99
C THR A 38 5.06 -16.47 -21.48
N ASN A 39 6.23 -16.33 -20.85
CA ASN A 39 7.44 -17.09 -21.22
C ASN A 39 7.23 -18.59 -21.06
N ARG A 40 6.57 -19.02 -19.98
CA ARG A 40 6.23 -20.42 -19.73
C ARG A 40 5.27 -20.98 -20.78
N ALA A 41 4.19 -20.27 -21.10
CA ALA A 41 3.22 -20.72 -22.10
C ALA A 41 3.87 -20.85 -23.49
N VAL A 42 4.75 -19.91 -23.84
CA VAL A 42 5.48 -19.92 -25.10
C VAL A 42 6.49 -21.05 -25.16
N ALA A 43 7.26 -21.29 -24.08
CA ALA A 43 8.18 -22.42 -24.00
C ALA A 43 7.44 -23.77 -24.21
N LEU A 44 6.32 -23.97 -23.52
CA LEU A 44 5.51 -25.18 -23.66
C LEU A 44 4.95 -25.36 -25.07
N ALA A 45 4.50 -24.29 -25.73
CA ALA A 45 4.01 -24.38 -27.10
C ALA A 45 5.16 -24.72 -28.07
N LYS A 46 6.34 -24.14 -27.86
CA LYS A 46 7.53 -24.38 -28.69
C LYS A 46 8.07 -25.79 -28.54
N GLU A 47 8.10 -26.34 -27.32
CA GLU A 47 8.43 -27.75 -27.06
C GLU A 47 7.53 -28.72 -27.84
N ARG A 48 6.31 -28.30 -28.17
CA ARG A 48 5.33 -29.07 -28.95
C ARG A 48 5.32 -28.74 -30.45
N GLY A 49 6.36 -28.04 -30.93
CA GLY A 49 6.57 -27.76 -32.35
C GLY A 49 5.98 -26.44 -32.85
N ALA A 50 5.31 -25.65 -32.02
CA ALA A 50 4.72 -24.38 -32.48
C ALA A 50 5.77 -23.37 -32.97
N ARG A 51 5.40 -22.59 -33.99
CA ARG A 51 6.16 -21.40 -34.39
C ARG A 51 5.76 -20.21 -33.54
N VAL A 52 6.74 -19.39 -33.18
CA VAL A 52 6.55 -18.28 -32.23
C VAL A 52 6.96 -16.95 -32.84
N ILE A 53 6.04 -15.97 -32.84
CA ILE A 53 6.35 -14.55 -33.07
C ILE A 53 6.11 -13.79 -31.77
N ALA A 54 7.06 -12.95 -31.36
CA ALA A 54 6.91 -12.09 -30.20
C ALA A 54 6.74 -10.62 -30.61
N ILE A 55 5.66 -9.97 -30.14
CA ILE A 55 5.48 -8.51 -30.16
C ILE A 55 5.94 -7.99 -28.80
N VAL A 56 7.06 -7.27 -28.78
CA VAL A 56 7.71 -6.88 -27.52
C VAL A 56 8.32 -5.49 -27.57
N ASN A 57 8.22 -4.77 -26.44
CA ASN A 57 8.79 -3.44 -26.32
C ASN A 57 10.27 -3.47 -25.91
N ARG A 58 10.63 -4.37 -24.98
CA ARG A 58 12.00 -4.49 -24.46
C ARG A 58 12.87 -5.37 -25.37
N ARG A 59 13.95 -4.77 -25.91
CA ARG A 59 14.99 -5.50 -26.65
C ARG A 59 15.74 -6.48 -25.75
N GLN A 60 16.22 -7.57 -26.36
CA GLN A 60 17.06 -8.58 -25.70
C GLN A 60 16.45 -9.11 -24.39
N SER A 61 15.13 -9.28 -24.37
CA SER A 61 14.40 -9.86 -23.25
C SER A 61 14.26 -11.37 -23.42
N ASP A 62 13.95 -12.09 -22.34
CA ASP A 62 13.89 -13.56 -22.33
C ASP A 62 13.05 -14.14 -23.48
N ILE A 63 11.87 -13.54 -23.75
CA ILE A 63 10.99 -13.97 -24.82
C ILE A 63 11.65 -13.94 -26.21
N THR A 64 12.60 -13.01 -26.43
CA THR A 64 13.27 -12.82 -27.71
C THR A 64 14.26 -13.93 -28.03
N HIS A 65 14.76 -14.64 -27.02
CA HIS A 65 15.61 -15.81 -27.21
C HIS A 65 14.81 -17.06 -27.59
N VAL A 66 13.53 -17.12 -27.21
CA VAL A 66 12.65 -18.25 -27.48
C VAL A 66 11.82 -18.04 -28.76
N ALA A 67 11.56 -16.81 -29.18
CA ALA A 67 10.78 -16.54 -30.39
C ALA A 67 11.54 -16.88 -31.69
N ASP A 68 10.81 -17.33 -32.73
CA ASP A 68 11.37 -17.53 -34.08
C ASP A 68 11.39 -16.23 -34.89
N GLY A 69 10.53 -15.27 -34.52
CA GLY A 69 10.52 -13.91 -35.07
C GLY A 69 10.13 -12.88 -34.00
N VAL A 70 10.66 -11.67 -34.10
CA VAL A 70 10.41 -10.60 -33.11
C VAL A 70 9.99 -9.31 -33.81
N PHE A 71 8.84 -8.78 -33.41
CA PHE A 71 8.35 -7.47 -33.79
C PHE A 71 8.56 -6.51 -32.61
N TYR A 72 9.57 -5.65 -32.72
CA TYR A 72 9.84 -4.65 -31.70
C TYR A 72 8.91 -3.44 -31.85
N THR A 73 8.22 -3.07 -30.76
CA THR A 73 7.34 -1.89 -30.72
C THR A 73 8.06 -0.61 -30.31
N SER A 74 9.34 -0.70 -29.95
CA SER A 74 10.20 0.43 -29.58
C SER A 74 11.63 0.18 -30.08
N ASP A 75 12.37 1.27 -30.30
CA ASP A 75 13.81 1.22 -30.56
C ASP A 75 14.64 0.87 -29.32
N GLY A 76 14.02 0.79 -28.13
CA GLY A 76 14.66 0.46 -26.86
C GLY A 76 15.12 1.68 -26.04
N ARG A 77 15.06 2.89 -26.59
CA ARG A 77 15.33 4.14 -25.85
C ARG A 77 14.08 4.61 -25.10
N ASP A 78 12.92 4.34 -25.67
CA ASP A 78 11.63 4.72 -25.10
C ASP A 78 11.06 3.65 -24.15
N ILE A 79 11.80 3.36 -23.07
CA ILE A 79 11.33 2.45 -22.02
C ILE A 79 10.13 3.09 -21.29
N GLU A 80 9.09 2.31 -21.06
CA GLU A 80 7.96 2.74 -20.23
C GLU A 80 8.33 2.58 -18.76
N MET A 81 8.45 3.72 -18.06
CA MET A 81 8.81 3.77 -16.62
C MET A 81 7.58 3.60 -15.72
N SER A 82 6.40 3.96 -16.23
CA SER A 82 5.14 3.81 -15.53
C SER A 82 4.79 2.34 -15.35
N VAL A 83 4.24 2.01 -14.18
CA VAL A 83 3.61 0.72 -13.95
C VAL A 83 2.37 0.57 -14.83
N ALA A 84 1.51 1.58 -14.85
CA ALA A 84 0.34 1.58 -15.71
C ALA A 84 0.80 1.79 -17.16
N SER A 85 0.71 0.72 -17.98
CA SER A 85 1.15 0.77 -19.37
C SER A 85 0.20 1.62 -20.23
N THR A 86 0.77 2.40 -21.14
CA THR A 86 0.12 3.37 -22.01
C THR A 86 0.67 3.22 -23.44
N LYS A 87 1.86 3.76 -23.73
CA LYS A 87 2.49 3.71 -25.06
C LYS A 87 2.73 2.29 -25.57
N ALA A 88 3.04 1.34 -24.70
CA ALA A 88 3.23 -0.04 -25.11
C ALA A 88 1.91 -0.66 -25.59
N PHE A 89 0.76 -0.31 -25.00
CA PHE A 89 -0.55 -0.77 -25.46
C PHE A 89 -0.87 -0.29 -26.88
N TYR A 90 -0.71 1.01 -27.16
CA TYR A 90 -0.99 1.58 -28.49
C TYR A 90 -0.09 0.98 -29.57
N SER A 91 1.20 0.88 -29.29
CA SER A 91 2.16 0.31 -30.24
C SER A 91 1.96 -1.19 -30.45
N GLN A 92 1.50 -1.94 -29.44
CA GLN A 92 1.10 -3.35 -29.59
C GLN A 92 -0.14 -3.53 -30.45
N ILE A 93 -1.13 -2.63 -30.37
CA ILE A 93 -2.29 -2.63 -31.30
C ILE A 93 -1.80 -2.45 -32.73
N VAL A 94 -0.95 -1.44 -32.98
CA VAL A 94 -0.42 -1.15 -34.32
C VAL A 94 0.40 -2.32 -34.84
N ALA A 95 1.31 -2.89 -34.05
CA ALA A 95 2.12 -4.04 -34.45
C ALA A 95 1.26 -5.28 -34.74
N GLY A 96 0.24 -5.53 -33.92
CA GLY A 96 -0.72 -6.61 -34.14
C GLY A 96 -1.52 -6.42 -35.43
N TYR A 97 -1.94 -5.19 -35.74
CA TYR A 97 -2.68 -4.89 -36.95
C TYR A 97 -1.81 -5.01 -38.20
N ILE A 98 -0.56 -4.53 -38.19
CA ILE A 98 0.40 -4.71 -39.28
C ILE A 98 0.66 -6.20 -39.53
N LEU A 99 0.84 -6.99 -38.45
CA LEU A 99 1.00 -8.44 -38.57
C LEU A 99 -0.25 -9.09 -39.17
N ALA A 100 -1.45 -8.66 -38.80
CA ALA A 100 -2.69 -9.15 -39.39
C ALA A 100 -2.82 -8.82 -40.89
N LEU A 101 -2.44 -7.60 -41.30
CA LEU A 101 -2.40 -7.21 -42.73
C LEU A 101 -1.39 -8.07 -43.51
N TYR A 102 -0.23 -8.35 -42.92
CA TYR A 102 0.76 -9.23 -43.54
C TYR A 102 0.22 -10.66 -43.70
N VAL A 103 -0.48 -11.18 -42.69
CA VAL A 103 -1.15 -12.49 -42.78
C VAL A 103 -2.25 -12.48 -43.86
N ALA A 104 -3.04 -11.41 -43.95
CA ALA A 104 -4.06 -11.26 -45.00
C ALA A 104 -3.43 -11.24 -46.41
N LYS A 105 -2.27 -10.61 -46.58
CA LYS A 105 -1.49 -10.65 -47.82
C LYS A 105 -1.08 -12.07 -48.18
N LEU A 106 -0.53 -12.82 -47.22
CA LEU A 106 -0.08 -14.20 -47.44
C LEU A 106 -1.23 -15.13 -47.84
N PHE A 107 -2.42 -14.93 -47.28
CA PHE A 107 -3.62 -15.70 -47.64
C PHE A 107 -4.37 -15.16 -48.86
N GLY A 108 -3.95 -14.02 -49.43
CA GLY A 108 -4.64 -13.40 -50.57
C GLY A 108 -6.07 -12.95 -50.26
N THR A 109 -6.41 -12.70 -48.98
CA THR A 109 -7.76 -12.29 -48.57
C THR A 109 -8.01 -10.79 -48.73
N MET A 110 -6.95 -10.01 -48.97
CA MET A 110 -7.00 -8.57 -49.26
C MET A 110 -6.08 -8.26 -50.44
N SER A 111 -6.45 -7.28 -51.27
CA SER A 111 -5.58 -6.81 -52.34
C SER A 111 -4.41 -5.99 -51.78
N ASP A 112 -3.29 -5.97 -52.51
CA ASP A 112 -2.14 -5.12 -52.16
C ASP A 112 -2.52 -3.64 -52.08
N SER A 113 -3.45 -3.17 -52.91
CA SER A 113 -3.97 -1.80 -52.87
C SER A 113 -4.77 -1.50 -51.60
N ALA A 114 -5.60 -2.43 -51.13
CA ALA A 114 -6.35 -2.29 -49.89
C ALA A 114 -5.41 -2.28 -48.69
N ILE A 115 -4.41 -3.17 -48.67
CA ILE A 115 -3.40 -3.20 -47.61
C ILE A 115 -2.59 -1.90 -47.58
N ALA A 116 -2.18 -1.38 -48.73
CA ALA A 116 -1.47 -0.10 -48.81
C ALA A 116 -2.32 1.05 -48.26
N HIS A 117 -3.62 1.07 -48.56
CA HIS A 117 -4.55 2.07 -48.03
C HIS A 117 -4.65 2.01 -46.50
N GLU A 118 -4.80 0.81 -45.93
CA GLU A 118 -4.82 0.60 -44.47
C GLU A 118 -3.52 1.09 -43.80
N LEU A 119 -2.36 0.81 -44.41
CA LEU A 119 -1.08 1.29 -43.90
C LEU A 119 -0.97 2.83 -43.95
N THR A 120 -1.44 3.46 -45.02
CA THR A 120 -1.47 4.93 -45.13
C THR A 120 -2.40 5.57 -44.09
N ASP A 121 -3.56 4.96 -43.80
CA ASP A 121 -4.42 5.47 -42.73
C ASP A 121 -3.78 5.32 -41.34
N LEU A 122 -3.10 4.20 -41.07
CA LEU A 122 -2.33 4.02 -39.83
C LEU A 122 -1.24 5.08 -39.62
N GLU A 123 -0.59 5.54 -40.69
CA GLU A 123 0.41 6.62 -40.61
C GLU A 123 -0.19 7.93 -40.09
N CYS A 124 -1.52 8.10 -40.17
CA CYS A 124 -2.23 9.27 -39.64
C CYS A 124 -2.47 9.18 -38.12
N ALA A 125 -2.29 8.01 -37.49
CA ALA A 125 -2.60 7.81 -36.07
C ALA A 125 -1.86 8.80 -35.13
N PRO A 126 -0.54 9.04 -35.25
CA PRO A 126 0.16 9.99 -34.37
C PRO A 126 -0.39 11.41 -34.46
N LYS A 127 -0.77 11.86 -35.67
CA LYS A 127 -1.39 13.17 -35.86
C LYS A 127 -2.74 13.26 -35.14
N LYS A 128 -3.60 12.23 -35.26
CA LYS A 128 -4.89 12.17 -34.56
C LYS A 128 -4.72 12.09 -33.03
N MET A 129 -3.76 11.31 -32.54
CA MET A 129 -3.42 11.26 -31.11
C MET A 129 -3.01 12.63 -30.56
N ASN A 130 -2.20 13.39 -31.30
CA ASN A 130 -1.79 14.72 -30.88
C ASN A 130 -2.96 15.71 -30.79
N LEU A 131 -4.00 15.57 -31.62
CA LEU A 131 -5.21 16.37 -31.51
C LEU A 131 -5.97 16.08 -30.21
N VAL A 132 -6.10 14.79 -29.84
CA VAL A 132 -6.71 14.38 -28.56
C VAL A 132 -5.92 14.96 -27.38
N ILE A 133 -4.58 14.84 -27.42
CA ILE A 133 -3.70 15.36 -26.36
C ILE A 133 -3.78 16.90 -26.25
N ALA A 134 -3.91 17.61 -27.38
CA ALA A 134 -4.09 19.06 -27.37
C ALA A 134 -5.41 19.46 -26.69
N GLY A 135 -6.44 18.61 -26.76
CA GLY A 135 -7.74 18.79 -26.09
C GLY A 135 -7.78 18.39 -24.61
N LYS A 136 -6.65 18.05 -23.99
CA LYS A 136 -6.59 17.47 -22.62
C LYS A 136 -7.26 18.30 -21.53
N GLU A 137 -7.36 19.62 -21.67
CA GLU A 137 -8.00 20.46 -20.65
C GLU A 137 -9.51 20.19 -20.55
N LYS A 138 -10.20 19.95 -21.69
CA LYS A 138 -11.62 19.54 -21.66
C LYS A 138 -11.79 18.18 -21.01
N ILE A 139 -10.85 17.26 -21.27
CA ILE A 139 -10.83 15.93 -20.64
C ILE A 139 -10.61 16.08 -19.12
N ARG A 140 -9.73 17.00 -18.70
CA ARG A 140 -9.47 17.31 -17.28
C ARG A 140 -10.71 17.85 -16.60
N GLU A 141 -11.38 18.84 -17.18
CA GLU A 141 -12.60 19.45 -16.64
C GLU A 141 -13.69 18.38 -16.44
N SER A 142 -13.94 17.58 -17.48
CA SER A 142 -14.86 16.43 -17.41
C SER A 142 -14.53 15.47 -16.27
N ALA A 143 -13.26 15.08 -16.12
CA ALA A 143 -12.85 14.20 -15.04
C ALA A 143 -13.05 14.86 -13.67
N TRP A 144 -12.59 16.10 -13.49
CA TRP A 144 -12.60 16.79 -12.20
C TRP A 144 -14.01 17.01 -11.65
N ASP A 145 -14.95 17.37 -12.53
CA ASP A 145 -16.31 17.70 -12.14
C ASP A 145 -17.15 16.47 -11.77
N ILE A 146 -16.81 15.30 -12.29
CA ILE A 146 -17.63 14.10 -12.16
C ILE A 146 -17.02 13.08 -11.19
N VAL A 147 -15.69 12.92 -11.20
CA VAL A 147 -14.97 11.87 -10.44
C VAL A 147 -15.28 11.90 -8.94
N LYS A 148 -15.48 13.10 -8.39
CA LYS A 148 -15.67 13.32 -6.96
C LYS A 148 -17.07 12.98 -6.48
N LYS A 149 -18.07 12.91 -7.38
CA LYS A 149 -19.50 12.82 -7.07
C LYS A 149 -20.05 11.40 -7.04
N LYS A 150 -19.40 10.43 -7.69
CA LYS A 150 -19.93 9.07 -7.87
C LYS A 150 -19.01 8.01 -7.24
N LYS A 151 -19.61 7.12 -6.46
CA LYS A 151 -18.89 6.03 -5.78
C LYS A 151 -18.58 4.86 -6.71
N TYR A 152 -19.58 4.41 -7.47
CA TYR A 152 -19.52 3.25 -8.36
C TYR A 152 -19.30 3.66 -9.81
N TRP A 153 -18.39 3.00 -10.50
CA TRP A 153 -17.98 3.37 -11.86
C TRP A 153 -18.04 2.16 -12.79
N ALA A 154 -18.34 2.41 -14.06
CA ALA A 154 -18.35 1.44 -15.14
C ALA A 154 -17.71 2.02 -16.40
N VAL A 155 -17.11 1.16 -17.21
CA VAL A 155 -16.65 1.52 -18.56
C VAL A 155 -17.27 0.58 -19.57
N VAL A 156 -17.98 1.14 -20.54
CA VAL A 156 -18.73 0.35 -21.52
C VAL A 156 -18.21 0.55 -22.93
N GLY A 157 -18.19 -0.55 -23.68
CA GLY A 157 -17.79 -0.57 -25.08
C GLY A 157 -18.22 -1.88 -25.71
N SER A 158 -18.67 -1.84 -26.96
CA SER A 158 -19.12 -3.01 -27.71
C SER A 158 -18.12 -3.37 -28.82
N GLY A 159 -18.33 -4.47 -29.55
CA GLY A 159 -17.49 -4.84 -30.70
C GLY A 159 -15.97 -4.72 -30.45
N SER A 160 -15.28 -3.92 -31.28
CA SER A 160 -13.84 -3.60 -31.12
C SER A 160 -13.56 -2.67 -29.94
N ASN A 161 -14.47 -1.75 -29.62
CA ASN A 161 -14.30 -0.80 -28.51
C ASN A 161 -14.47 -1.45 -27.13
N LYS A 162 -14.96 -2.70 -27.04
CA LYS A 162 -14.87 -3.48 -25.79
C LYS A 162 -13.41 -3.60 -25.32
N VAL A 163 -12.46 -3.70 -26.25
CA VAL A 163 -11.02 -3.72 -25.93
C VAL A 163 -10.58 -2.40 -25.30
N ALA A 164 -11.06 -1.27 -25.81
CA ALA A 164 -10.80 0.04 -25.22
C ALA A 164 -11.41 0.13 -23.82
N ALA A 165 -12.68 -0.27 -23.66
CA ALA A 165 -13.36 -0.25 -22.36
C ALA A 165 -12.64 -1.11 -21.30
N ASP A 166 -12.18 -2.30 -21.66
CA ASP A 166 -11.42 -3.18 -20.77
C ASP A 166 -10.10 -2.55 -20.32
N GLU A 167 -9.38 -1.93 -21.26
CA GLU A 167 -8.09 -1.28 -20.98
C GLU A 167 -8.27 -0.01 -20.12
N ILE A 168 -9.25 0.84 -20.45
CA ILE A 168 -9.58 2.04 -19.67
C ILE A 168 -9.97 1.63 -18.25
N ARG A 169 -10.80 0.58 -18.08
CA ARG A 169 -11.15 0.05 -16.76
C ARG A 169 -9.90 -0.39 -15.98
N ILE A 170 -8.96 -1.10 -16.62
CA ILE A 170 -7.71 -1.49 -15.97
C ILE A 170 -6.93 -0.25 -15.51
N LYS A 171 -6.76 0.75 -16.38
CA LYS A 171 -6.05 1.99 -16.03
C LYS A 171 -6.70 2.74 -14.88
N LEU A 172 -8.03 2.87 -14.91
CA LEU A 172 -8.74 3.53 -13.83
C LEU A 172 -8.62 2.74 -12.52
N SER A 173 -8.63 1.40 -12.57
CA SER A 173 -8.45 0.57 -11.37
C SER A 173 -7.04 0.73 -10.79
N GLU A 174 -6.02 0.80 -11.64
CA GLU A 174 -4.63 1.08 -11.24
C GLU A 174 -4.50 2.50 -10.67
N LEU A 175 -4.98 3.53 -11.37
CA LEU A 175 -4.73 4.92 -10.99
C LEU A 175 -5.65 5.42 -9.87
N CYS A 176 -6.90 4.96 -9.81
CA CYS A 176 -7.93 5.51 -8.91
C CYS A 176 -8.24 4.61 -7.70
N TYR A 177 -7.71 3.38 -7.66
CA TYR A 177 -7.96 2.39 -6.59
C TYR A 177 -9.45 2.12 -6.35
N LYS A 178 -10.23 2.07 -7.43
CA LYS A 178 -11.64 1.71 -7.41
C LYS A 178 -11.87 0.37 -8.08
N THR A 179 -12.86 -0.35 -7.58
CA THR A 179 -13.47 -1.46 -8.31
C THR A 179 -14.36 -0.87 -9.39
N ILE A 180 -14.11 -1.23 -10.65
CA ILE A 180 -14.77 -0.66 -11.82
C ILE A 180 -15.21 -1.83 -12.70
N SER A 181 -16.48 -1.85 -13.13
CA SER A 181 -16.95 -2.85 -14.08
C SER A 181 -16.52 -2.50 -15.51
N SER A 182 -16.41 -3.51 -16.37
CA SER A 182 -16.37 -3.26 -17.81
C SER A 182 -17.34 -4.16 -18.53
N ASP A 183 -18.37 -3.53 -19.10
CA ASP A 183 -19.53 -4.20 -19.65
C ASP A 183 -19.65 -3.90 -21.15
N ILE A 184 -20.46 -4.71 -21.83
CA ILE A 184 -20.92 -4.43 -23.17
C ILE A 184 -22.02 -3.35 -23.06
N ILE A 185 -22.07 -2.38 -23.98
CA ILE A 185 -22.99 -1.21 -23.87
C ILE A 185 -24.43 -1.70 -23.75
N GLU A 186 -24.83 -2.62 -24.62
CA GLU A 186 -26.18 -3.14 -24.74
C GLU A 186 -26.60 -3.94 -23.48
N ASP A 187 -25.65 -4.58 -22.81
CA ASP A 187 -25.90 -5.38 -21.61
C ASP A 187 -25.98 -4.52 -20.34
N LYS A 188 -25.33 -3.34 -20.33
CA LYS A 188 -25.22 -2.48 -19.14
C LYS A 188 -26.57 -2.06 -18.58
N LYS A 189 -27.61 -1.94 -19.41
CA LYS A 189 -28.97 -1.62 -18.93
C LYS A 189 -29.59 -2.70 -18.04
N HIS A 190 -29.07 -3.92 -18.11
CA HIS A 190 -29.50 -5.05 -17.28
C HIS A 190 -28.61 -5.24 -16.04
N ILE A 191 -27.60 -4.39 -15.86
CA ILE A 191 -26.54 -4.57 -14.85
C ILE A 191 -26.44 -3.26 -14.04
N ASP A 192 -26.60 -3.38 -12.72
CA ASP A 192 -26.28 -2.39 -11.68
C ASP A 192 -26.61 -0.89 -11.91
N LEU A 193 -27.55 -0.54 -12.81
CA LEU A 193 -27.96 0.86 -13.02
C LEU A 193 -28.55 1.51 -11.77
N SER A 194 -29.10 0.73 -10.84
CA SER A 194 -29.60 1.21 -9.55
C SER A 194 -28.51 1.78 -8.64
N SER A 195 -27.23 1.54 -8.92
CA SER A 195 -26.13 2.14 -8.17
C SER A 195 -25.80 3.58 -8.61
N GLU A 196 -26.56 4.14 -9.55
CA GLU A 196 -26.37 5.45 -10.17
C GLU A 196 -24.91 5.73 -10.58
N PRO A 197 -24.27 4.83 -11.35
CA PRO A 197 -22.82 4.86 -11.52
C PRO A 197 -22.34 6.02 -12.41
N LEU A 198 -21.04 6.34 -12.29
CA LEU A 198 -20.30 6.98 -13.36
C LEU A 198 -20.13 5.98 -14.51
N ILE A 199 -20.48 6.33 -15.74
CA ILE A 199 -20.32 5.46 -16.90
C ILE A 199 -19.50 6.18 -17.98
N ILE A 200 -18.35 5.61 -18.35
CA ILE A 200 -17.58 6.04 -19.52
C ILE A 200 -17.95 5.17 -20.72
N VAL A 201 -18.43 5.80 -21.80
CA VAL A 201 -18.94 5.13 -23.00
C VAL A 201 -17.95 5.31 -24.14
N CYS A 202 -17.42 4.20 -24.67
CA CYS A 202 -16.50 4.19 -25.81
C CYS A 202 -17.28 4.11 -27.14
N ALA A 203 -17.74 5.26 -27.65
CA ALA A 203 -18.63 5.34 -28.82
C ALA A 203 -17.92 5.75 -30.13
N ALA A 204 -16.69 6.28 -30.07
CA ALA A 204 -16.01 6.78 -31.27
C ALA A 204 -15.64 5.65 -32.25
N GLY A 205 -15.75 5.94 -33.55
CA GLY A 205 -15.43 5.04 -34.66
C GLY A 205 -16.47 3.97 -34.98
N TYR A 206 -17.71 4.15 -34.51
CA TYR A 206 -18.83 3.29 -34.91
C TYR A 206 -19.56 3.83 -36.15
N PRO A 207 -20.14 2.92 -36.96
CA PRO A 207 -21.02 3.32 -38.04
C PRO A 207 -22.34 3.87 -37.48
N GLU A 208 -23.00 4.68 -38.30
CA GLU A 208 -24.24 5.38 -37.98
C GLU A 208 -25.27 4.48 -37.24
N PRO A 209 -25.69 3.31 -37.76
CA PRO A 209 -26.79 2.57 -37.15
C PRO A 209 -26.48 2.07 -35.73
N VAL A 210 -25.19 1.85 -35.45
CA VAL A 210 -24.73 1.43 -34.11
C VAL A 210 -24.74 2.63 -33.16
N LEU A 211 -24.39 3.83 -33.65
CA LEU A 211 -24.46 5.06 -32.86
C LEU A 211 -25.89 5.38 -32.43
N GLU A 212 -26.89 5.21 -33.30
CA GLU A 212 -28.30 5.42 -32.94
C GLU A 212 -28.74 4.55 -31.75
N ASP A 213 -28.30 3.29 -31.71
CA ASP A 213 -28.62 2.39 -30.60
C ASP A 213 -27.85 2.76 -29.33
N ILE A 214 -26.57 3.16 -29.45
CA ILE A 214 -25.79 3.63 -28.30
C ILE A 214 -26.40 4.91 -27.71
N VAL A 215 -26.90 5.84 -28.52
CA VAL A 215 -27.60 7.05 -28.03
C VAL A 215 -28.81 6.67 -27.17
N LYS A 216 -29.61 5.66 -27.59
CA LYS A 216 -30.75 5.16 -26.81
C LYS A 216 -30.28 4.55 -25.48
N ASP A 217 -29.23 3.74 -25.48
CA ASP A 217 -28.69 3.15 -24.26
C ASP A 217 -28.13 4.22 -23.30
N VAL A 218 -27.46 5.26 -23.82
CA VAL A 218 -27.01 6.42 -23.04
C VAL A 218 -28.18 7.18 -22.42
N ALA A 219 -29.28 7.38 -23.16
CA ALA A 219 -30.49 8.00 -22.61
C ALA A 219 -31.09 7.16 -21.46
N ILE A 220 -31.08 5.82 -21.57
CA ILE A 220 -31.49 4.92 -20.49
C ILE A 220 -30.59 5.09 -19.27
N PHE A 221 -29.27 5.09 -19.45
CA PHE A 221 -28.32 5.30 -18.35
C PHE A 221 -28.59 6.62 -17.63
N LYS A 222 -28.94 7.68 -18.38
CA LYS A 222 -29.21 9.01 -17.82
C LYS A 222 -30.52 9.02 -17.04
N ALA A 223 -31.55 8.36 -17.55
CA ALA A 223 -32.83 8.21 -16.88
C ALA A 223 -32.70 7.50 -15.51
N HIS A 224 -31.66 6.69 -15.32
CA HIS A 224 -31.32 6.04 -14.05
C HIS A 224 -30.29 6.83 -13.20
N ALA A 225 -30.20 8.15 -13.39
CA ALA A 225 -29.33 9.06 -12.64
C ALA A 225 -27.82 8.72 -12.71
N GLY A 226 -27.40 7.99 -13.75
CA GLY A 226 -25.99 7.79 -14.05
C GLY A 226 -25.31 9.10 -14.44
N SER A 227 -24.02 9.24 -14.09
CA SER A 227 -23.19 10.32 -14.62
C SER A 227 -22.42 9.81 -15.82
N ILE A 228 -22.66 10.38 -17.00
CA ILE A 228 -22.24 9.75 -18.25
C ILE A 228 -21.21 10.61 -18.96
N VAL A 229 -20.08 9.98 -19.28
CA VAL A 229 -19.03 10.55 -20.11
C VAL A 229 -18.98 9.75 -21.41
N VAL A 230 -19.23 10.39 -22.55
CA VAL A 230 -19.18 9.72 -23.85
C VAL A 230 -17.93 10.15 -24.59
N ILE A 231 -17.16 9.19 -25.10
CA ILE A 231 -16.08 9.46 -26.06
C ILE A 231 -16.67 9.21 -27.44
N ALA A 232 -16.82 10.27 -28.23
CA ALA A 232 -17.49 10.23 -29.53
C ALA A 232 -16.64 10.89 -30.61
N ASP A 233 -16.97 10.65 -31.87
CA ASP A 233 -16.29 11.30 -32.98
C ASP A 233 -16.58 12.81 -33.01
N ASP A 234 -15.65 13.59 -33.60
CA ASP A 234 -15.86 15.01 -33.88
C ASP A 234 -17.16 15.22 -34.68
N GLY A 235 -18.00 16.14 -34.19
CA GLY A 235 -19.29 16.49 -34.79
C GLY A 235 -20.49 15.70 -34.28
N GLU A 236 -20.29 14.70 -33.41
CA GLU A 236 -21.38 13.88 -32.88
C GLU A 236 -22.07 14.53 -31.68
N SER A 237 -23.13 15.30 -31.93
CA SER A 237 -23.85 16.07 -30.90
C SER A 237 -25.07 15.34 -30.31
N ARG A 238 -25.44 14.14 -30.78
CA ARG A 238 -26.66 13.46 -30.32
C ARG A 238 -26.61 12.99 -28.87
N PHE A 239 -25.42 12.97 -28.28
CA PHE A 239 -25.23 12.66 -26.87
C PHE A 239 -25.41 13.87 -25.95
N ASP A 240 -25.42 15.10 -26.46
CA ASP A 240 -25.36 16.34 -25.67
C ASP A 240 -26.54 16.49 -24.70
N ASP A 241 -27.73 16.00 -25.08
CA ASP A 241 -28.93 16.06 -24.25
C ASP A 241 -28.94 15.04 -23.10
N TYR A 242 -28.07 14.02 -23.17
CA TYR A 242 -28.09 12.86 -22.25
C TYR A 242 -26.82 12.70 -21.44
N ALA A 243 -25.66 13.04 -22.02
CA ALA A 243 -24.37 12.90 -21.38
C ALA A 243 -24.05 14.11 -20.50
N ASP A 244 -23.38 13.88 -19.37
CA ASP A 244 -22.83 14.95 -18.54
C ASP A 244 -21.58 15.56 -19.18
N SER A 245 -20.90 14.79 -20.06
CA SER A 245 -19.76 15.27 -20.83
C SER A 245 -19.59 14.45 -22.11
N VAL A 246 -19.44 15.13 -23.24
CA VAL A 246 -19.07 14.52 -24.53
C VAL A 246 -17.64 14.93 -24.87
N LEU A 247 -16.76 13.94 -25.01
CA LEU A 247 -15.35 14.10 -25.34
C LEU A 247 -15.14 13.73 -26.80
N HIS A 248 -15.08 14.76 -27.65
CA HIS A 248 -14.87 14.56 -29.09
C HIS A 248 -13.43 14.17 -29.42
N VAL A 249 -13.28 13.20 -30.31
CA VAL A 249 -12.01 12.73 -30.85
C VAL A 249 -12.03 12.72 -32.39
N PRO A 250 -10.88 12.82 -33.06
CA PRO A 250 -10.84 12.77 -34.52
C PRO A 250 -11.41 11.46 -35.06
N GLN A 251 -12.27 11.58 -36.08
CA GLN A 251 -12.85 10.44 -36.79
C GLN A 251 -11.76 9.47 -37.29
N ALA A 252 -11.93 8.20 -36.97
CA ALA A 252 -11.01 7.16 -37.40
C ALA A 252 -11.70 5.79 -37.48
N THR A 253 -11.16 4.90 -38.30
CA THR A 253 -11.59 3.51 -38.41
C THR A 253 -10.77 2.62 -37.48
N PHE A 254 -11.15 1.35 -37.36
CA PHE A 254 -10.35 0.36 -36.65
C PHE A 254 -8.98 0.20 -37.35
N PRO A 255 -7.85 0.16 -36.61
CA PRO A 255 -7.74 0.11 -35.15
C PRO A 255 -7.58 1.47 -34.47
N ILE A 256 -7.44 2.56 -35.24
CA ILE A 256 -7.17 3.89 -34.73
C ILE A 256 -8.31 4.39 -33.83
N SER A 257 -9.56 4.05 -34.12
CA SER A 257 -10.72 4.37 -33.26
C SER A 257 -10.57 3.79 -31.84
N VAL A 258 -10.09 2.54 -31.71
CA VAL A 258 -9.82 1.91 -30.42
C VAL A 258 -8.71 2.65 -29.68
N ILE A 259 -7.68 3.11 -30.41
CA ILE A 259 -6.60 3.94 -29.86
C ILE A 259 -7.14 5.29 -29.38
N MET A 260 -8.01 5.96 -30.14
CA MET A 260 -8.60 7.26 -29.74
C MET A 260 -9.44 7.12 -28.46
N ASN A 261 -10.35 6.13 -28.41
CA ASN A 261 -11.15 5.86 -27.21
C ASN A 261 -10.24 5.59 -25.99
N THR A 262 -9.25 4.72 -26.17
CA THR A 262 -8.34 4.35 -25.08
C THR A 262 -7.50 5.54 -24.60
N LEU A 263 -6.96 6.34 -25.53
CA LEU A 263 -6.14 7.51 -25.21
C LEU A 263 -6.92 8.56 -24.42
N THR A 264 -8.13 8.87 -24.87
CA THR A 264 -9.01 9.78 -24.13
C THR A 264 -9.33 9.24 -22.74
N GLY A 265 -9.65 7.95 -22.62
CA GLY A 265 -9.90 7.32 -21.33
C GLY A 265 -8.67 7.25 -20.41
N HIS A 266 -7.45 7.08 -20.96
CA HIS A 266 -6.20 7.14 -20.21
C HIS A 266 -5.95 8.55 -19.64
N ILE A 267 -6.13 9.59 -20.45
CA ILE A 267 -6.00 10.99 -20.02
C ILE A 267 -7.07 11.33 -18.98
N TRP A 268 -8.31 10.90 -19.21
CA TRP A 268 -9.41 11.07 -18.26
C TRP A 268 -9.08 10.39 -16.94
N GLY A 269 -8.59 9.15 -16.97
CA GLY A 269 -8.22 8.41 -15.77
C GLY A 269 -7.06 9.01 -14.98
N TYR A 270 -6.09 9.60 -15.66
CA TYR A 270 -5.03 10.39 -15.03
C TYR A 270 -5.61 11.58 -14.25
N TYR A 271 -6.47 12.39 -14.88
CA TYR A 271 -7.08 13.54 -14.20
C TYR A 271 -8.10 13.15 -13.14
N ALA A 272 -8.79 12.02 -13.30
CA ALA A 272 -9.64 11.44 -12.26
C ALA A 272 -8.82 11.11 -11.01
N ALA A 273 -7.66 10.48 -11.17
CA ALA A 273 -6.74 10.21 -10.06
C ALA A 273 -6.24 11.51 -9.41
N CYS A 274 -5.88 12.53 -10.21
CA CYS A 274 -5.53 13.86 -9.70
C CYS A 274 -6.66 14.49 -8.87
N GLY A 275 -7.89 14.40 -9.34
CA GLY A 275 -9.06 14.90 -8.62
C GLY A 275 -9.23 14.21 -7.27
N ILE A 276 -9.09 12.88 -7.22
CA ILE A 276 -9.17 12.15 -5.94
C ILE A 276 -8.00 12.52 -5.01
N ASN A 277 -6.79 12.63 -5.54
CA ASN A 277 -5.60 13.00 -4.76
C ASN A 277 -5.70 14.41 -4.17
N ASP A 278 -6.33 15.36 -4.87
CA ASP A 278 -6.59 16.71 -4.36
C ASP A 278 -7.41 16.70 -3.06
N ASP A 279 -8.37 15.77 -2.91
CA ASP A 279 -9.10 15.61 -1.66
C ASP A 279 -8.19 15.05 -0.54
N GLY A 280 -7.22 14.20 -0.87
CA GLY A 280 -6.19 13.73 0.07
C GLY A 280 -5.22 14.84 0.50
N GLU A 281 -4.74 15.65 -0.44
CA GLU A 281 -3.86 16.79 -0.15
C GLU A 281 -4.57 17.86 0.72
N PHE A 282 -5.89 18.02 0.54
CA PHE A 282 -6.69 18.83 1.45
C PHE A 282 -6.60 18.35 2.91
N PHE A 283 -6.87 17.06 3.17
CA PHE A 283 -6.77 16.52 4.53
C PHE A 283 -5.34 16.56 5.08
N LYS A 284 -4.33 16.36 4.22
CA LYS A 284 -2.91 16.44 4.61
C LYS A 284 -2.49 17.84 5.04
N GLY A 285 -2.93 18.87 4.31
CA GLY A 285 -2.69 20.27 4.68
C GLY A 285 -3.26 20.58 6.07
N ILE A 286 -4.50 20.18 6.32
CA ILE A 286 -5.17 20.37 7.61
C ILE A 286 -4.49 19.59 8.72
N ARG A 287 -4.20 18.30 8.50
CA ARG A 287 -3.54 17.43 9.48
C ARG A 287 -2.17 18.00 9.90
N THR A 288 -1.42 18.56 8.94
CA THR A 288 -0.13 19.20 9.21
C THR A 288 -0.29 20.41 10.13
N GLN A 289 -1.23 21.31 9.83
CA GLN A 289 -1.48 22.49 10.67
C GLN A 289 -1.97 22.10 12.07
N LEU A 290 -2.87 21.12 12.15
CA LEU A 290 -3.39 20.57 13.41
C LEU A 290 -2.26 19.98 14.27
N SER A 291 -1.45 19.09 13.67
CA SER A 291 -0.32 18.44 14.36
C SER A 291 0.70 19.44 14.89
N MET A 292 1.05 20.46 14.09
CA MET A 292 1.97 21.52 14.52
C MET A 292 1.42 22.28 15.73
N LYS A 293 0.13 22.63 15.70
CA LYS A 293 -0.49 23.37 16.80
C LYS A 293 -0.62 22.53 18.07
N VAL A 294 -1.07 21.28 17.96
CA VAL A 294 -1.15 20.36 19.09
C VAL A 294 0.23 20.14 19.72
N HIS A 295 1.27 19.97 18.89
CA HIS A 295 2.65 19.84 19.37
C HIS A 295 3.13 21.07 20.15
N ASP A 296 2.86 22.30 19.68
CA ASP A 296 3.18 23.54 20.42
C ASP A 296 2.51 23.55 21.81
N LEU A 297 1.23 23.19 21.89
CA LEU A 297 0.50 23.13 23.16
C LEU A 297 1.02 22.02 24.10
N ASP A 298 1.46 20.89 23.53
CA ASP A 298 2.12 19.81 24.26
C ASP A 298 3.46 20.24 24.87
N THR A 299 4.27 21.01 24.14
CA THR A 299 5.53 21.55 24.69
C THR A 299 5.29 22.49 25.87
N LYS A 300 4.13 23.15 25.89
CA LYS A 300 3.66 24.02 26.99
C LYS A 300 3.00 23.23 28.13
N LYS A 301 2.97 21.89 28.07
CA LYS A 301 2.37 20.98 29.07
C LYS A 301 0.89 21.28 29.36
N GLN A 302 0.15 21.75 28.37
CA GLN A 302 -1.28 22.03 28.52
C GLN A 302 -2.10 20.74 28.60
N SER A 303 -3.12 20.74 29.45
CA SER A 303 -4.06 19.61 29.56
C SER A 303 -4.95 19.52 28.31
N LEU A 304 -5.64 18.39 28.13
CA LEU A 304 -6.63 18.25 27.05
C LEU A 304 -7.72 19.33 27.10
N PHE A 305 -8.17 19.69 28.30
CA PHE A 305 -9.17 20.75 28.51
C PHE A 305 -8.64 22.12 28.11
N ASP A 306 -7.36 22.40 28.36
CA ASP A 306 -6.72 23.65 27.93
C ASP A 306 -6.58 23.69 26.41
N LYS A 307 -6.19 22.58 25.78
CA LYS A 307 -6.06 22.47 24.33
C LYS A 307 -7.38 22.70 23.60
N ILE A 308 -8.47 22.07 24.04
CA ILE A 308 -9.80 22.25 23.42
C ILE A 308 -10.31 23.69 23.58
N ASN A 309 -9.87 24.40 24.63
CA ASN A 309 -10.20 25.80 24.85
C ASN A 309 -9.21 26.78 24.20
N ASP A 310 -8.14 26.30 23.55
CA ASP A 310 -7.20 27.15 22.83
C ASP A 310 -7.88 27.84 21.64
N ARG A 311 -7.79 29.17 21.63
CA ARG A 311 -8.48 30.02 20.64
C ARG A 311 -8.00 29.76 19.21
N GLU A 312 -6.70 29.54 19.03
CA GLU A 312 -6.11 29.32 17.71
C GLU A 312 -6.48 27.94 17.17
N LEU A 313 -6.44 26.90 18.02
CA LEU A 313 -6.87 25.55 17.67
C LEU A 313 -8.36 25.52 17.30
N ARG A 314 -9.22 26.21 18.08
CA ARG A 314 -10.65 26.36 17.76
C ARG A 314 -10.85 27.03 16.40
N THR A 315 -10.13 28.12 16.13
CA THR A 315 -10.23 28.85 14.87
C THR A 315 -9.79 27.98 13.68
N LEU A 316 -8.73 27.19 13.86
CA LEU A 316 -8.26 26.23 12.85
C LEU A 316 -9.32 25.13 12.58
N ALA A 317 -9.90 24.57 13.64
CA ALA A 317 -10.96 23.57 13.52
C ALA A 317 -12.21 24.13 12.85
N GLU A 318 -12.65 25.35 13.19
CA GLU A 318 -13.80 26.02 12.56
C GLU A 318 -13.59 26.28 11.06
N ASN A 319 -12.39 26.77 10.69
CA ASN A 319 -12.03 26.97 9.28
C ASN A 319 -12.03 25.65 8.51
N PHE A 320 -11.52 24.58 9.13
CA PHE A 320 -11.57 23.26 8.53
C PHE A 320 -13.00 22.75 8.39
N THR A 321 -13.84 22.83 9.43
CA THR A 321 -15.25 22.44 9.37
C THR A 321 -15.99 23.16 8.23
N LYS A 322 -15.74 24.47 8.07
CA LYS A 322 -16.31 25.25 6.97
C LYS A 322 -15.85 24.72 5.61
N ALA A 323 -14.54 24.57 5.40
CA ALA A 323 -13.99 24.08 4.14
C ALA A 323 -14.42 22.63 3.82
N PHE A 324 -14.52 21.78 4.84
CA PHE A 324 -15.00 20.41 4.72
C PHE A 324 -16.46 20.39 4.27
N ASN A 325 -17.32 21.18 4.91
CA ASN A 325 -18.74 21.27 4.55
C ASN A 325 -18.94 21.84 3.14
N GLU A 326 -18.20 22.88 2.75
CA GLU A 326 -18.25 23.43 1.40
C GLU A 326 -17.87 22.40 0.32
N ARG A 327 -16.86 21.55 0.59
CA ARG A 327 -16.49 20.44 -0.31
C ARG A 327 -17.55 19.34 -0.31
N LYS A 328 -18.05 18.95 0.86
CA LYS A 328 -19.10 17.93 1.02
C LYS A 328 -20.37 18.33 0.26
N ASP A 329 -20.79 19.58 0.35
CA ASP A 329 -22.01 20.08 -0.29
C ASP A 329 -21.89 20.13 -1.82
N LYS A 330 -20.67 20.20 -2.36
CA LYS A 330 -20.36 20.00 -3.78
C LYS A 330 -20.31 18.53 -4.20
N GLY A 331 -20.59 17.61 -3.27
CA GLY A 331 -20.58 16.17 -3.50
C GLY A 331 -19.18 15.55 -3.52
N PHE A 332 -18.17 16.18 -2.90
CA PHE A 332 -16.81 15.62 -2.86
C PHE A 332 -16.70 14.49 -1.83
N PHE A 333 -15.54 13.83 -1.77
CA PHE A 333 -15.26 12.71 -0.87
C PHE A 333 -16.06 11.42 -1.13
N SER A 334 -16.59 11.19 -2.34
CA SER A 334 -17.27 9.92 -2.69
C SER A 334 -16.36 8.67 -2.59
N SER A 335 -15.05 8.88 -2.57
CA SER A 335 -14.04 7.82 -2.40
C SER A 335 -13.69 7.56 -0.94
N LEU A 336 -14.15 8.41 -0.01
CA LEU A 336 -13.95 8.24 1.42
C LEU A 336 -14.92 7.19 1.97
N SER A 337 -14.47 6.38 2.93
CA SER A 337 -15.32 5.44 3.63
C SER A 337 -16.43 6.16 4.41
N THR A 338 -17.59 5.51 4.50
CA THR A 338 -18.77 6.05 5.20
C THR A 338 -18.47 6.33 6.67
N GLU A 339 -17.60 5.53 7.27
CA GLU A 339 -17.10 5.73 8.63
C GLU A 339 -16.35 7.06 8.76
N LEU A 340 -15.30 7.28 7.97
CA LEU A 340 -14.52 8.52 8.05
C LEU A 340 -15.34 9.77 7.68
N ALA A 341 -16.24 9.64 6.70
CA ALA A 341 -17.14 10.71 6.31
C ALA A 341 -18.09 11.15 7.45
N ALA A 342 -18.42 10.23 8.37
CA ALA A 342 -19.23 10.51 9.56
C ALA A 342 -18.38 10.96 10.76
N ASP A 343 -17.25 10.29 11.01
CA ASP A 343 -16.43 10.49 12.20
C ASP A 343 -15.70 11.85 12.17
N ILE A 344 -15.12 12.26 11.02
CA ILE A 344 -14.37 13.52 10.90
C ILE A 344 -15.20 14.76 11.33
N PRO A 345 -16.42 15.00 10.79
CA PRO A 345 -17.20 16.18 11.19
C PRO A 345 -17.64 16.14 12.66
N ILE A 346 -17.82 14.95 13.25
CA ILE A 346 -18.16 14.81 14.68
C ILE A 346 -16.93 15.15 15.54
N LEU A 347 -15.77 14.57 15.20
CA LEU A 347 -14.50 14.84 15.89
C LEU A 347 -14.09 16.31 15.79
N LEU A 348 -14.42 16.99 14.68
CA LEU A 348 -14.24 18.42 14.55
C LEU A 348 -15.08 19.21 15.55
N LYS A 349 -16.37 18.87 15.73
CA LYS A 349 -17.23 19.55 16.72
C LYS A 349 -16.73 19.37 18.16
N TYR A 350 -16.19 18.20 18.50
CA TYR A 350 -15.52 17.98 19.79
C TYR A 350 -14.22 18.81 19.91
N SER A 351 -13.42 18.87 18.84
CA SER A 351 -12.18 19.65 18.80
C SER A 351 -12.42 21.17 18.86
N GLU A 352 -13.56 21.64 18.36
CA GLU A 352 -14.02 23.03 18.50
C GLU A 352 -14.53 23.35 19.92
N GLY A 353 -14.76 22.33 20.76
CA GLY A 353 -15.39 22.47 22.08
C GLY A 353 -16.88 22.81 22.01
N LYS A 354 -17.57 22.47 20.91
CA LYS A 354 -19.03 22.66 20.76
C LYS A 354 -19.85 21.55 21.39
N LEU A 355 -19.24 20.40 21.66
CA LEU A 355 -19.86 19.24 22.27
C LEU A 355 -19.15 18.86 23.58
N PRO A 356 -19.87 18.31 24.58
CA PRO A 356 -19.28 17.87 25.84
C PRO A 356 -18.28 16.72 25.63
N LEU A 357 -17.13 16.76 26.31
CA LEU A 357 -16.09 15.74 26.15
C LEU A 357 -16.54 14.36 26.66
N GLU A 358 -17.45 14.34 27.64
CA GLU A 358 -18.03 13.13 28.19
C GLU A 358 -18.84 12.34 27.16
N ASP A 359 -19.46 13.03 26.21
CA ASP A 359 -20.24 12.42 25.13
C ASP A 359 -19.32 11.77 24.11
N PHE A 360 -18.17 12.37 23.80
CA PHE A 360 -17.14 11.77 22.95
C PHE A 360 -16.70 10.40 23.48
N TRP A 361 -16.52 10.28 24.81
CA TRP A 361 -16.10 9.04 25.42
C TRP A 361 -17.11 7.90 25.29
N LYS A 362 -18.40 8.22 25.21
CA LYS A 362 -19.47 7.23 24.98
C LYS A 362 -19.63 6.93 23.49
N GLU A 363 -19.65 7.97 22.65
CA GLU A 363 -19.90 7.85 21.22
C GLU A 363 -18.81 7.05 20.50
N PHE A 364 -17.55 7.21 20.92
CA PHE A 364 -16.42 6.48 20.35
C PHE A 364 -15.99 5.25 21.15
N GLU A 365 -16.72 4.83 22.20
CA GLU A 365 -16.30 3.79 23.16
C GLU A 365 -15.71 2.52 22.50
N SER A 366 -16.34 2.03 21.43
CA SER A 366 -15.92 0.81 20.73
C SER A 366 -14.72 0.99 19.78
N LYS A 367 -14.41 2.23 19.39
CA LYS A 367 -13.38 2.59 18.40
C LYS A 367 -12.26 3.46 18.95
N ARG A 368 -12.37 3.91 20.20
CA ARG A 368 -11.51 4.90 20.84
C ARG A 368 -10.11 4.34 21.08
N LEU A 369 -9.13 4.86 20.32
CA LEU A 369 -7.70 4.58 20.51
C LEU A 369 -7.02 5.60 21.45
N SER A 370 -7.60 6.80 21.60
CA SER A 370 -7.15 7.85 22.51
C SER A 370 -8.34 8.53 23.19
N SER A 371 -8.16 8.97 24.44
CA SER A 371 -9.14 9.75 25.19
C SER A 371 -9.24 11.22 24.72
N SER A 372 -8.37 11.63 23.79
CA SER A 372 -8.33 12.94 23.15
C SER A 372 -9.06 12.92 21.80
N PRO A 373 -10.10 13.76 21.61
CA PRO A 373 -10.74 13.96 20.30
C PRO A 373 -9.77 14.47 19.23
N LEU A 374 -8.74 15.23 19.62
CA LEU A 374 -7.72 15.75 18.71
C LEU A 374 -6.84 14.63 18.15
N ASP A 375 -6.50 13.64 18.96
CA ASP A 375 -5.71 12.49 18.53
C ASP A 375 -6.56 11.57 17.63
N MET A 376 -7.83 11.36 17.99
CA MET A 376 -8.77 10.62 17.16
C MET A 376 -9.01 11.32 15.81
N LEU A 377 -9.06 12.66 15.81
CA LEU A 377 -9.12 13.46 14.58
C LEU A 377 -7.86 13.28 13.74
N ASP A 378 -6.66 13.36 14.32
CA ASP A 378 -5.40 13.12 13.60
C ASP A 378 -5.37 11.72 12.96
N LEU A 379 -5.76 10.69 13.71
CA LEU A 379 -5.83 9.31 13.21
C LEU A 379 -6.84 9.18 12.06
N SER A 380 -8.01 9.80 12.19
CA SER A 380 -9.05 9.77 11.16
C SER A 380 -8.62 10.52 9.89
N LEU A 381 -7.96 11.67 10.05
CA LEU A 381 -7.34 12.40 8.94
C LEU A 381 -6.24 11.58 8.27
N GLY A 382 -5.42 10.88 9.04
CA GLY A 382 -4.40 9.95 8.52
C GLY A 382 -5.01 8.87 7.63
N ARG A 383 -6.06 8.19 8.11
CA ARG A 383 -6.78 7.19 7.33
C ARG A 383 -7.44 7.77 6.08
N ALA A 384 -8.02 8.97 6.17
CA ALA A 384 -8.62 9.65 5.02
C ALA A 384 -7.57 9.97 3.95
N ILE A 385 -6.38 10.43 4.35
CA ILE A 385 -5.26 10.65 3.44
C ILE A 385 -4.85 9.35 2.77
N ASP A 386 -4.74 8.25 3.51
CA ASP A 386 -4.39 6.95 2.94
C ASP A 386 -5.42 6.44 1.92
N GLU A 387 -6.73 6.63 2.19
CA GLU A 387 -7.82 6.25 1.27
C GLU A 387 -7.86 7.11 -0.01
N LEU A 388 -7.40 8.36 0.04
CA LEU A 388 -7.53 9.34 -1.05
C LEU A 388 -6.24 9.63 -1.80
N SER A 389 -5.08 9.34 -1.22
CA SER A 389 -3.80 9.53 -1.89
C SER A 389 -3.70 8.65 -3.13
N ARG A 390 -3.27 9.22 -4.26
CA ARG A 390 -3.00 8.49 -5.50
C ARG A 390 -1.55 8.71 -5.93
N PRO A 391 -0.78 7.64 -6.21
CA PRO A 391 0.60 7.77 -6.63
C PRO A 391 0.69 8.13 -8.13
N ILE A 392 0.20 9.31 -8.48
CA ILE A 392 0.09 9.79 -9.86
C ILE A 392 1.49 9.97 -10.49
N ASP A 393 2.46 10.43 -9.70
CA ASP A 393 3.84 10.68 -10.14
C ASP A 393 4.81 9.55 -9.79
N ALA A 394 4.38 8.54 -9.03
CA ALA A 394 5.30 7.54 -8.52
C ALA A 394 5.37 6.33 -9.46
N ILE A 395 6.59 6.08 -9.97
CA ILE A 395 7.05 4.76 -10.48
C ILE A 395 6.72 3.61 -9.49
N ARG A 396 6.47 3.95 -8.22
CA ARG A 396 6.05 3.05 -7.13
C ARG A 396 4.54 2.83 -7.12
N HIS A 397 4.04 2.10 -8.10
CA HIS A 397 2.79 1.40 -7.88
C HIS A 397 3.08 0.16 -7.01
N GLN A 398 2.61 0.16 -5.77
CA GLN A 398 2.78 -0.99 -4.87
C GLN A 398 2.22 -2.30 -5.45
N ALA A 399 1.23 -2.22 -6.35
CA ALA A 399 0.59 -3.40 -6.93
C ALA A 399 1.49 -4.19 -7.91
N LYS A 400 2.42 -3.53 -8.64
CA LYS A 400 3.36 -4.26 -9.54
C LYS A 400 4.56 -4.83 -8.83
N THR A 401 4.96 -4.28 -7.68
CA THR A 401 5.97 -4.96 -6.85
C THR A 401 5.43 -6.29 -6.33
N VAL A 402 4.11 -6.39 -6.08
CA VAL A 402 3.47 -7.63 -5.60
C VAL A 402 3.23 -8.64 -6.74
N THR A 403 2.87 -8.19 -7.94
CA THR A 403 2.60 -9.10 -9.08
C THR A 403 3.83 -9.47 -9.92
N VAL A 404 4.88 -8.65 -9.90
CA VAL A 404 6.15 -8.96 -10.58
C VAL A 404 7.21 -9.23 -9.52
N GLY A 405 7.15 -10.42 -8.93
CA GLY A 405 8.25 -10.96 -8.13
C GLY A 405 8.53 -10.21 -6.83
N THR A 406 7.56 -10.06 -5.94
CA THR A 406 7.86 -10.11 -4.52
C THR A 406 6.82 -10.97 -3.83
N SER A 407 7.20 -12.22 -3.52
CA SER A 407 6.95 -12.68 -2.16
C SER A 407 7.54 -11.59 -1.27
N ARG A 408 6.73 -10.60 -0.89
CA ARG A 408 7.09 -9.71 0.22
C ARG A 408 7.22 -10.68 1.39
N LYS A 409 8.43 -11.15 1.62
CA LYS A 409 8.88 -11.35 2.98
C LYS A 409 8.69 -9.96 3.57
N SER A 410 7.55 -9.73 4.23
CA SER A 410 7.62 -9.01 5.49
C SER A 410 8.88 -9.55 6.15
N GLU A 411 9.82 -8.70 6.55
CA GLU A 411 10.93 -9.18 7.36
C GLU A 411 10.27 -9.87 8.56
N VAL A 412 10.09 -11.19 8.47
CA VAL A 412 9.59 -11.99 9.55
C VAL A 412 10.76 -11.91 10.50
N LEU A 413 10.60 -11.05 11.51
CA LEU A 413 11.53 -10.99 12.63
C LEU A 413 11.56 -12.40 13.19
N THR A 414 12.62 -13.10 12.83
CA THR A 414 12.89 -14.50 13.14
C THR A 414 14.00 -14.54 14.19
N GLY A 415 13.97 -15.57 15.03
CA GLY A 415 14.97 -15.79 16.07
C GLY A 415 14.35 -16.22 17.39
N ILE A 416 15.22 -16.72 18.26
CA ILE A 416 14.85 -17.55 19.42
C ILE A 416 13.79 -16.89 20.32
N ILE A 417 13.86 -15.57 20.53
CA ILE A 417 12.91 -14.85 21.38
C ILE A 417 11.59 -14.59 20.63
N PHE A 418 11.62 -14.22 19.36
CA PHE A 418 10.39 -14.00 18.57
C PHE A 418 9.61 -15.28 18.32
N ASP A 419 10.31 -16.39 18.04
CA ASP A 419 9.70 -17.70 17.88
C ASP A 419 9.08 -18.18 19.20
N PHE A 420 9.71 -17.87 20.33
CA PHE A 420 9.18 -18.16 21.66
C PHE A 420 7.92 -17.34 21.99
N LEU A 421 7.92 -16.03 21.68
CA LEU A 421 6.74 -15.16 21.85
C LEU A 421 5.57 -15.66 21.02
N LYS A 422 5.81 -16.09 19.77
CA LYS A 422 4.80 -16.67 18.89
C LYS A 422 4.21 -17.95 19.49
N GLY A 423 5.04 -18.79 20.13
CA GLY A 423 4.59 -19.97 20.87
C GLY A 423 3.66 -19.65 22.05
N LEU A 424 3.82 -18.47 22.67
CA LEU A 424 2.96 -17.95 23.73
C LEU A 424 1.77 -17.11 23.21
N MET A 425 1.46 -17.18 21.91
CA MET A 425 0.39 -16.41 21.25
C MET A 425 0.56 -14.88 21.31
N PHE A 426 1.78 -14.39 21.49
CA PHE A 426 2.12 -12.96 21.37
C PHE A 426 2.68 -12.65 19.98
N SER A 427 2.30 -11.50 19.42
CA SER A 427 2.77 -10.98 18.14
C SER A 427 3.64 -9.73 18.32
N LEU A 428 4.17 -9.19 17.23
CA LEU A 428 4.92 -7.92 17.24
C LEU A 428 4.09 -6.73 17.71
N GLU A 429 2.76 -6.80 17.62
CA GLU A 429 1.84 -5.76 18.10
C GLU A 429 1.84 -5.65 19.63
N ASN A 430 2.38 -6.65 20.33
CA ASN A 430 2.54 -6.65 21.78
C ASN A 430 3.84 -5.96 22.24
N LEU A 431 4.63 -5.40 21.31
CA LEU A 431 5.87 -4.68 21.60
C LEU A 431 5.83 -3.29 20.93
N THR A 432 6.41 -2.29 21.58
CA THR A 432 6.71 -1.00 20.94
C THR A 432 7.83 -1.15 19.91
N ALA A 433 7.96 -0.20 18.98
CA ALA A 433 9.04 -0.20 17.98
C ALA A 433 10.44 -0.21 18.64
N ARG A 434 10.59 0.46 19.79
CA ARG A 434 11.82 0.49 20.60
C ARG A 434 12.13 -0.88 21.20
N GLU A 435 11.13 -1.54 21.78
CA GLU A 435 11.27 -2.89 22.36
C GLU A 435 11.54 -3.94 21.28
N GLY A 436 10.85 -3.89 20.14
CA GLY A 436 11.09 -4.81 19.02
C GLY A 436 12.54 -4.72 18.50
N THR A 437 13.10 -3.52 18.43
CA THR A 437 14.51 -3.31 18.07
C THR A 437 15.46 -3.85 19.13
N ALA A 438 15.14 -3.66 20.42
CA ALA A 438 15.93 -4.20 21.53
C ALA A 438 15.91 -5.74 21.54
N VAL A 439 14.76 -6.37 21.34
CA VAL A 439 14.64 -7.84 21.22
C VAL A 439 15.44 -8.36 20.03
N ARG A 440 15.40 -7.69 18.88
CA ARG A 440 16.18 -8.05 17.68
C ARG A 440 17.70 -8.07 17.94
N ARG A 441 18.20 -7.14 18.76
CA ARG A 441 19.61 -7.10 19.19
C ARG A 441 19.91 -8.19 20.22
N LEU A 442 19.09 -8.26 21.28
CA LEU A 442 19.30 -9.19 22.40
C LEU A 442 19.25 -10.66 21.99
N GLN A 443 18.41 -11.05 21.04
CA GLN A 443 18.34 -12.45 20.61
C GLN A 443 19.65 -13.00 20.03
N ARG A 444 20.56 -12.13 19.54
CA ARG A 444 21.91 -12.55 19.09
C ARG A 444 22.82 -12.99 20.22
N SER A 445 22.55 -12.51 21.44
CA SER A 445 23.27 -12.89 22.66
C SER A 445 22.75 -14.18 23.28
N VAL A 446 21.59 -14.69 22.86
CA VAL A 446 20.92 -15.84 23.49
C VAL A 446 21.21 -17.11 22.70
N SER A 447 21.74 -18.14 23.37
CA SER A 447 21.93 -19.49 22.83
C SER A 447 20.61 -20.27 22.82
N HIS A 448 19.91 -20.32 23.96
CA HIS A 448 18.62 -20.99 24.10
C HIS A 448 17.86 -20.51 25.35
N ILE A 449 16.55 -20.78 25.41
CA ILE A 449 15.65 -20.43 26.53
C ILE A 449 15.40 -21.69 27.37
N ARG A 450 15.74 -21.67 28.65
CA ARG A 450 15.58 -22.80 29.59
C ARG A 450 14.22 -22.82 30.28
N GLY A 451 13.54 -21.69 30.35
CA GLY A 451 12.23 -21.57 30.98
C GLY A 451 11.70 -20.15 30.96
N HIS A 452 10.45 -19.99 31.36
CA HIS A 452 9.80 -18.68 31.40
C HIS A 452 8.79 -18.58 32.53
N THR A 453 8.51 -17.35 32.95
CA THR A 453 7.34 -17.01 33.77
C THR A 453 6.62 -15.83 33.13
N LEU A 454 5.35 -16.01 32.82
CA LEU A 454 4.47 -14.96 32.33
C LEU A 454 3.66 -14.40 33.51
N TYR A 455 3.75 -13.09 33.70
CA TYR A 455 3.03 -12.36 34.72
C TYR A 455 1.91 -11.52 34.10
N LYS A 456 0.77 -11.43 34.77
CA LYS A 456 -0.30 -10.48 34.47
C LYS A 456 -0.20 -9.30 35.40
N ILE A 457 -0.43 -8.10 34.85
CA ILE A 457 -0.42 -6.84 35.58
C ILE A 457 -1.83 -6.27 35.58
N GLU A 458 -2.29 -5.85 36.76
CA GLU A 458 -3.62 -5.28 36.96
C GLU A 458 -3.53 -4.02 37.82
N HIS A 459 -4.51 -3.13 37.69
CA HIS A 459 -4.59 -1.85 38.40
C HIS A 459 -3.39 -0.91 38.12
N LEU A 460 -3.05 -0.73 36.85
CA LEU A 460 -2.20 0.39 36.41
C LEU A 460 -3.01 1.69 36.42
N GLU A 461 -2.31 2.81 36.58
CA GLU A 461 -2.89 4.14 36.46
C GLU A 461 -3.31 4.44 35.01
N MET A 462 -4.12 5.47 34.79
CA MET A 462 -4.63 5.80 33.43
C MET A 462 -3.53 6.14 32.42
N ASP A 463 -2.36 6.59 32.88
CA ASP A 463 -1.17 6.86 32.06
C ASP A 463 -0.32 5.61 31.78
N GLY A 464 -0.75 4.43 32.25
CA GLY A 464 -0.04 3.17 32.09
C GLY A 464 1.11 2.95 33.09
N THR A 465 1.30 3.85 34.05
CA THR A 465 2.35 3.72 35.07
C THR A 465 1.90 2.90 36.29
N PRO A 466 2.83 2.28 37.03
CA PRO A 466 2.49 1.49 38.21
C PRO A 466 2.25 2.37 39.45
N GLY A 467 1.01 2.38 39.94
CA GLY A 467 0.54 3.03 41.16
C GLY A 467 0.77 2.20 42.43
N GLU A 468 0.21 2.65 43.56
CA GLU A 468 0.29 1.93 44.84
C GLU A 468 -0.59 0.66 44.87
N GLN A 469 -1.68 0.66 44.09
CA GLN A 469 -2.60 -0.46 43.99
C GLN A 469 -2.26 -1.47 42.88
N THR A 470 -1.19 -1.24 42.12
CA THR A 470 -0.81 -2.14 41.01
C THR A 470 -0.40 -3.52 41.52
N THR A 471 -1.12 -4.54 41.06
CA THR A 471 -0.87 -5.94 41.43
C THR A 471 -0.21 -6.71 40.29
N ILE A 472 0.53 -7.75 40.69
CA ILE A 472 1.15 -8.70 39.77
C ILE A 472 0.71 -10.11 40.18
N SER A 473 0.35 -10.93 39.19
CA SER A 473 0.00 -12.35 39.36
C SER A 473 0.68 -13.21 38.31
N ILE A 474 0.88 -14.50 38.57
CA ILE A 474 1.49 -15.43 37.62
C ILE A 474 0.39 -16.05 36.77
N THR A 475 0.54 -15.93 35.45
CA THR A 475 -0.37 -16.57 34.47
C THR A 475 0.15 -17.94 34.08
N GLU A 476 1.44 -18.05 33.80
CA GLU A 476 2.04 -19.27 33.27
C GLU A 476 3.51 -19.43 33.70
N LYS A 477 3.94 -20.68 33.93
CA LYS A 477 5.34 -21.07 34.14
C LYS A 477 5.70 -22.24 33.22
N GLY A 478 6.82 -22.13 32.51
CA GLY A 478 7.35 -23.20 31.65
C GLY A 478 8.84 -23.47 31.85
N GLY A 479 9.29 -24.66 31.48
CA GLY A 479 10.68 -25.10 31.61
C GLY A 479 11.16 -25.15 33.06
N ILE A 480 12.40 -24.73 33.31
CA ILE A 480 13.01 -24.74 34.65
C ILE A 480 12.23 -23.91 35.68
N ALA A 481 11.47 -22.90 35.23
CA ALA A 481 10.70 -22.03 36.11
C ALA A 481 9.56 -22.77 36.85
N ARG A 482 9.12 -23.95 36.37
CA ARG A 482 8.08 -24.77 37.04
C ARG A 482 8.52 -25.27 38.42
N ALA A 483 9.81 -25.55 38.60
CA ALA A 483 10.38 -26.03 39.86
C ALA A 483 10.90 -24.90 40.76
N MET A 484 10.87 -23.65 40.30
CA MET A 484 11.39 -22.48 41.04
C MET A 484 10.29 -21.81 41.87
N LYS A 485 10.60 -21.56 43.16
CA LYS A 485 9.74 -20.76 44.04
C LYS A 485 9.72 -19.29 43.59
N SER A 486 8.54 -18.77 43.27
CA SER A 486 8.39 -17.36 42.85
C SER A 486 7.85 -16.51 44.00
N ARG A 487 8.28 -15.25 44.10
CA ARG A 487 7.74 -14.30 45.11
C ARG A 487 6.24 -14.00 44.93
N VAL A 488 5.68 -14.33 43.77
CA VAL A 488 4.29 -14.02 43.37
C VAL A 488 3.47 -15.31 43.21
N GLU A 489 3.70 -16.30 44.08
CA GLU A 489 2.84 -17.49 44.13
C GLU A 489 1.42 -17.17 44.63
N MET A 490 1.25 -16.04 45.31
CA MET A 490 -0.04 -15.38 45.55
C MET A 490 0.01 -13.97 44.93
N PRO A 491 -1.12 -13.42 44.46
CA PRO A 491 -1.20 -12.04 43.96
C PRO A 491 -0.63 -11.05 44.98
N GLY A 492 0.28 -10.19 44.55
CA GLY A 492 0.98 -9.27 45.45
C GLY A 492 1.26 -7.91 44.80
N MET A 493 1.65 -6.93 45.61
CA MET A 493 2.00 -5.60 45.12
C MET A 493 3.25 -5.64 44.24
N LEU A 494 3.20 -4.91 43.12
CA LEU A 494 4.31 -4.80 42.18
C LEU A 494 5.49 -4.03 42.81
N SER A 495 6.64 -4.71 42.97
CA SER A 495 7.84 -4.14 43.58
C SER A 495 9.14 -4.53 42.84
N GLY A 496 10.18 -3.71 43.02
CA GLY A 496 11.53 -3.97 42.49
C GLY A 496 11.68 -3.78 40.98
N THR A 497 12.55 -4.58 40.34
CA THR A 497 12.94 -4.46 38.93
C THR A 497 11.74 -4.48 37.97
N LYS A 498 10.71 -5.27 38.27
CA LYS A 498 9.50 -5.36 37.42
C LYS A 498 8.70 -4.06 37.43
N ARG A 499 8.64 -3.35 38.58
CA ARG A 499 8.01 -2.03 38.67
C ARG A 499 8.75 -1.01 37.81
N THR A 500 10.08 -1.04 37.84
CA THR A 500 10.90 -0.16 37.01
C THR A 500 10.71 -0.43 35.52
N ILE A 501 10.68 -1.70 35.11
CA ILE A 501 10.47 -2.09 33.71
C ILE A 501 9.13 -1.59 33.19
N ILE A 502 8.05 -1.74 33.96
CA ILE A 502 6.73 -1.23 33.54
C ILE A 502 6.72 0.29 33.45
N ARG A 503 7.36 0.99 34.40
CA ARG A 503 7.43 2.46 34.40
C ARG A 503 8.28 3.03 33.27
N THR A 504 9.34 2.33 32.87
CA THR A 504 10.33 2.83 31.89
C THR A 504 10.12 2.28 30.48
N GLY A 505 9.42 1.14 30.34
CA GLY A 505 9.31 0.40 29.08
C GLY A 505 10.63 -0.24 28.62
N GLU A 506 11.64 -0.32 29.50
CA GLU A 506 12.96 -0.83 29.13
C GLU A 506 13.09 -2.33 29.41
N ILE A 507 13.57 -3.09 28.43
CA ILE A 507 13.87 -4.52 28.57
C ILE A 507 15.13 -4.68 29.42
N TYR A 508 15.03 -5.50 30.45
CA TYR A 508 16.19 -5.88 31.27
C TYR A 508 16.78 -7.19 30.76
N ALA A 509 18.10 -7.25 30.61
CA ALA A 509 18.84 -8.47 30.31
C ALA A 509 20.12 -8.52 31.17
N GLY A 510 20.44 -9.67 31.76
CA GLY A 510 21.62 -9.84 32.61
C GLY A 510 21.41 -10.86 33.72
N LEU A 511 22.21 -10.77 34.79
CA LEU A 511 22.13 -11.68 35.94
C LEU A 511 21.09 -11.22 36.97
N GLY A 512 20.25 -12.14 37.44
CA GLY A 512 19.30 -11.91 38.51
C GLY A 512 19.97 -11.46 39.81
N LYS A 513 19.41 -10.45 40.48
CA LYS A 513 20.02 -9.84 41.68
C LYS A 513 20.20 -10.77 42.90
N ARG A 514 19.49 -11.90 42.95
CA ARG A 514 19.51 -12.83 44.12
C ARG A 514 20.11 -14.19 43.80
N ASP A 515 19.70 -14.76 42.69
CA ASP A 515 20.06 -16.10 42.24
C ASP A 515 21.21 -16.08 41.22
N LYS A 516 21.64 -14.88 40.80
CA LYS A 516 22.65 -14.67 39.74
C LYS A 516 22.33 -15.48 38.48
N ALA A 517 21.05 -15.78 38.24
CA ALA A 517 20.62 -16.53 37.09
C ALA A 517 20.51 -15.61 35.86
N PRO A 518 20.98 -16.04 34.67
CA PRO A 518 20.83 -15.28 33.44
C PRO A 518 19.35 -15.16 33.04
N ILE A 519 18.85 -13.93 32.97
CA ILE A 519 17.44 -13.62 32.72
C ILE A 519 17.26 -12.47 31.74
N ILE A 520 16.13 -12.50 31.03
CA ILE A 520 15.61 -11.38 30.27
C ILE A 520 14.18 -11.09 30.77
N ILE A 521 13.87 -9.83 31.08
CA ILE A 521 12.55 -9.39 31.51
C ILE A 521 12.05 -8.32 30.55
N MET A 522 10.89 -8.54 29.94
CA MET A 522 10.28 -7.62 29.00
C MET A 522 8.80 -7.36 29.28
N PRO A 523 8.32 -6.13 29.12
CA PRO A 523 6.90 -5.82 29.14
C PRO A 523 6.23 -6.28 27.82
N LEU A 524 4.96 -6.63 27.88
CA LEU A 524 4.13 -6.97 26.74
C LEU A 524 2.82 -6.18 26.79
N LEU A 525 2.51 -5.51 25.69
CA LEU A 525 1.35 -4.64 25.55
C LEU A 525 0.07 -5.44 25.34
N GLY A 526 -1.03 -4.93 25.91
CA GLY A 526 -2.39 -5.36 25.61
C GLY A 526 -3.03 -4.55 24.47
N ARG A 527 -4.32 -4.80 24.20
CA ARG A 527 -5.09 -4.13 23.13
C ARG A 527 -5.12 -2.60 23.21
N ASN A 528 -4.94 -2.04 24.40
CA ASN A 528 -4.98 -0.59 24.66
C ASN A 528 -3.58 0.05 24.66
N HIS A 529 -2.55 -0.64 24.14
CA HIS A 529 -1.15 -0.18 24.15
C HIS A 529 -0.56 0.10 25.54
N SER A 530 -1.19 -0.44 26.60
CA SER A 530 -0.69 -0.46 27.96
C SER A 530 -0.07 -1.82 28.30
N VAL A 531 0.92 -1.83 29.20
CA VAL A 531 1.58 -3.07 29.62
C VAL A 531 0.61 -3.95 30.38
N ARG A 532 0.25 -5.09 29.81
CA ARG A 532 -0.70 -6.04 30.44
C ARG A 532 -0.01 -7.28 30.97
N HIS A 533 1.12 -7.64 30.37
CA HIS A 533 1.93 -8.77 30.82
C HIS A 533 3.39 -8.37 30.97
N VAL A 534 4.10 -9.11 31.83
CA VAL A 534 5.56 -9.06 31.90
C VAL A 534 6.05 -10.48 31.69
N LEU A 535 6.95 -10.67 30.74
CA LEU A 535 7.57 -11.95 30.45
C LEU A 535 8.97 -11.98 31.04
N LEU A 536 9.26 -12.97 31.88
CA LEU A 536 10.60 -13.28 32.36
C LEU A 536 11.07 -14.58 31.69
N LEU A 537 12.18 -14.51 30.97
CA LEU A 537 12.86 -15.63 30.35
C LEU A 537 14.11 -15.99 31.14
N HIS A 538 14.29 -17.27 31.41
CA HIS A 538 15.59 -17.81 31.84
C HIS A 538 16.34 -18.24 30.59
N VAL A 539 17.45 -17.58 30.31
CA VAL A 539 18.20 -17.73 29.06
C VAL A 539 19.60 -18.27 29.34
N VAL A 540 20.23 -18.85 28.33
CA VAL A 540 21.68 -19.05 28.33
C VAL A 540 22.27 -18.08 27.32
N PHE A 541 23.20 -17.24 27.77
CA PHE A 541 23.90 -16.32 26.89
C PHE A 541 25.00 -17.06 26.11
N ARG A 542 25.41 -16.49 24.99
CA ARG A 542 26.50 -17.00 24.16
C ARG A 542 27.84 -16.50 24.71
N ASP A 543 28.79 -17.43 24.84
CA ASP A 543 30.16 -17.14 25.28
C ASP A 543 31.10 -16.85 24.10
N ASP A 544 30.66 -17.12 22.87
CA ASP A 544 31.44 -17.04 21.62
C ASP A 544 31.20 -15.74 20.82
N LEU A 545 30.92 -14.62 21.51
CA LEU A 545 30.61 -13.34 20.87
C LEU A 545 31.89 -12.51 20.60
N THR A 546 32.04 -12.06 19.36
CA THR A 546 33.11 -11.11 18.97
C THR A 546 32.87 -9.71 19.56
N ALA A 547 33.91 -8.89 19.68
CA ALA A 547 33.77 -7.50 20.13
C ALA A 547 32.76 -6.70 19.28
N SER A 548 32.75 -6.92 17.96
CA SER A 548 31.80 -6.28 17.03
C SER A 548 30.35 -6.67 17.32
N GLU A 549 30.08 -7.95 17.59
CA GLU A 549 28.75 -8.42 17.97
C GLU A 549 28.32 -7.87 19.33
N LYS A 550 29.22 -7.83 20.32
CA LYS A 550 28.93 -7.24 21.65
C LYS A 550 28.56 -5.74 21.53
N LYS A 551 29.22 -4.98 20.65
CA LYS A 551 28.87 -3.57 20.36
C LYS A 551 27.46 -3.42 19.80
N ASP A 552 27.10 -4.23 18.81
CA ASP A 552 25.78 -4.18 18.18
C ASP A 552 24.67 -4.57 19.18
N ILE A 553 24.94 -5.55 20.05
CA ILE A 553 24.02 -5.95 21.12
C ILE A 553 23.81 -4.82 22.14
N LEU A 554 24.88 -4.12 22.54
CA LEU A 554 24.83 -3.05 23.56
C LEU A 554 24.18 -1.75 23.07
N GLY A 555 24.22 -1.46 21.76
CA GLY A 555 23.57 -0.29 21.16
C GLY A 555 23.95 1.04 21.84
N ASP A 556 22.99 1.79 22.35
CA ASP A 556 23.27 3.09 22.99
C ASP A 556 24.00 2.96 24.34
N LYS A 557 23.96 1.78 24.98
CA LYS A 557 24.74 1.52 26.21
C LYS A 557 26.24 1.52 25.91
N PHE A 558 26.64 1.03 24.74
CA PHE A 558 28.04 1.09 24.29
C PHE A 558 28.56 2.53 24.20
N LYS A 559 27.76 3.46 23.65
CA LYS A 559 28.15 4.88 23.57
C LYS A 559 28.43 5.47 24.95
N LYS A 560 27.61 5.12 25.95
CA LYS A 560 27.80 5.57 27.34
C LYS A 560 29.07 4.98 27.97
N ILE A 561 29.34 3.70 27.73
CA ILE A 561 30.57 3.04 28.19
C ILE A 561 31.80 3.72 27.54
N ASN A 562 31.78 3.92 26.22
CA ASN A 562 32.87 4.56 25.50
C ASN A 562 33.12 5.99 25.98
N ASN A 563 32.06 6.78 26.20
CA ASN A 563 32.20 8.14 26.72
C ASN A 563 32.83 8.14 28.12
N LEU A 564 32.40 7.24 29.01
CA LEU A 564 32.95 7.17 30.36
C LEU A 564 34.42 6.69 30.34
N VAL A 565 34.80 5.74 29.47
CA VAL A 565 36.20 5.34 29.29
C VAL A 565 37.06 6.50 28.81
N ASN A 566 36.57 7.31 27.87
CA ASN A 566 37.28 8.49 27.38
C ASN A 566 37.40 9.60 28.44
N GLU A 567 36.47 9.70 29.39
CA GLU A 567 36.56 10.64 30.53
C GLU A 567 37.71 10.30 31.49
N TYR A 568 38.21 9.07 31.48
CA TYR A 568 39.40 8.64 32.23
C TYR A 568 40.70 8.73 31.40
N ASP A 569 40.72 9.51 30.31
CA ASP A 569 41.87 9.74 29.41
C ASP A 569 42.43 8.48 28.71
N PHE A 570 41.65 7.40 28.63
CA PHE A 570 42.03 6.19 27.90
C PHE A 570 41.46 6.18 26.47
N THR A 571 42.26 5.73 25.50
CA THR A 571 41.78 5.49 24.14
C THR A 571 41.04 4.14 24.07
N TRP A 572 39.85 4.14 23.47
CA TRP A 572 39.04 2.94 23.29
C TRP A 572 39.75 1.83 22.47
N ASN A 573 39.75 0.60 22.99
CA ASN A 573 40.18 -0.62 22.29
C ASN A 573 39.06 -1.68 22.36
N ASP A 574 38.84 -2.41 21.28
CA ASP A 574 37.78 -3.41 21.16
C ASP A 574 38.04 -4.66 22.02
N GLU A 575 39.31 -4.94 22.36
CA GLU A 575 39.73 -6.02 23.26
C GLU A 575 39.10 -5.88 24.67
N TYR A 576 38.74 -4.66 25.09
CA TYR A 576 38.08 -4.41 26.37
C TYR A 576 36.71 -5.09 26.48
N LEU A 577 36.03 -5.30 25.35
CA LEU A 577 34.76 -6.03 25.30
C LEU A 577 34.97 -7.54 25.21
N GLU A 578 36.10 -8.02 24.70
CA GLU A 578 36.37 -9.46 24.55
C GLU A 578 36.51 -10.14 25.91
N GLY A 579 37.21 -9.50 26.85
CA GLY A 579 37.48 -10.03 28.20
C GLY A 579 36.27 -10.11 29.14
N LEU A 580 35.12 -9.51 28.80
CA LEU A 580 33.93 -9.48 29.67
C LEU A 580 32.76 -10.32 29.13
N PRO A 581 32.14 -11.18 29.96
CA PRO A 581 30.91 -11.88 29.62
C PRO A 581 29.75 -10.93 29.29
N ILE A 582 28.92 -11.32 28.30
CA ILE A 582 27.83 -10.46 27.82
C ILE A 582 26.74 -10.23 28.88
N GLU A 583 26.51 -11.18 29.80
CA GLU A 583 25.57 -10.98 30.92
C GLU A 583 25.95 -9.84 31.87
N ILE A 584 27.26 -9.59 32.07
CA ILE A 584 27.78 -8.49 32.90
C ILE A 584 27.59 -7.18 32.14
N LEU A 585 27.98 -7.16 30.87
CA LEU A 585 27.84 -6.00 29.99
C LEU A 585 26.38 -5.53 29.84
N LEU A 586 25.42 -6.47 29.82
CA LEU A 586 24.00 -6.15 29.76
C LEU A 586 23.41 -5.73 31.12
N GLY A 587 23.75 -6.44 32.19
CA GLY A 587 23.08 -6.34 33.49
C GLY A 587 23.60 -5.26 34.44
N GLU A 588 24.89 -4.93 34.40
CA GLU A 588 25.53 -4.03 35.36
C GLU A 588 25.50 -2.56 34.91
N GLY A 589 25.70 -1.64 35.86
CA GLY A 589 25.82 -0.21 35.58
C GLY A 589 27.06 0.13 34.76
N VAL A 590 27.02 1.24 34.01
CA VAL A 590 28.14 1.66 33.16
C VAL A 590 29.43 1.85 33.98
N ASP A 591 29.31 2.42 35.18
CA ASP A 591 30.46 2.63 36.09
C ASP A 591 31.11 1.32 36.55
N VAL A 592 30.30 0.29 36.81
CA VAL A 592 30.77 -1.03 37.22
C VAL A 592 31.46 -1.75 36.06
N ILE A 593 30.89 -1.64 34.86
CA ILE A 593 31.48 -2.22 33.64
C ILE A 593 32.83 -1.58 33.35
N VAL A 594 32.93 -0.24 33.42
CA VAL A 594 34.19 0.47 33.19
C VAL A 594 35.21 0.14 34.29
N GLY A 595 34.79 0.03 35.55
CA GLY A 595 35.66 -0.40 36.64
C GLY A 595 36.21 -1.83 36.47
N GLU A 596 35.40 -2.76 35.97
CA GLU A 596 35.86 -4.13 35.64
C GLU A 596 36.80 -4.15 34.42
N MET A 597 36.53 -3.32 33.41
CA MET A 597 37.44 -3.12 32.28
C MET A 597 38.80 -2.60 32.75
N MET A 598 38.82 -1.63 33.68
CA MET A 598 40.07 -1.09 34.25
C MET A 598 40.86 -2.11 35.07
N LYS A 599 40.18 -2.95 35.86
CA LYS A 599 40.83 -4.05 36.57
C LYS A 599 41.47 -5.06 35.61
N PHE A 600 40.81 -5.33 34.48
CA PHE A 600 41.35 -6.20 33.44
C PHE A 600 42.60 -5.61 32.76
N MET A 601 42.74 -4.27 32.75
CA MET A 601 43.92 -3.56 32.24
C MET A 601 45.09 -3.45 33.24
N GLY A 602 44.94 -3.94 34.48
CA GLY A 602 46.00 -3.89 35.50
C GLY A 602 46.26 -2.49 36.08
N VAL A 603 45.31 -1.55 35.94
CA VAL A 603 45.40 -0.21 36.53
C VAL A 603 44.53 -0.19 37.79
N GLU A 604 45.13 -0.48 38.94
CA GLU A 604 44.50 -0.15 40.22
C GLU A 604 44.60 1.36 40.45
N SER A 605 43.53 1.94 41.01
CA SER A 605 43.54 3.27 41.62
C SER A 605 44.52 3.36 42.77
#